data_AF-A0A8T0ZHL7-F1
#
_entry.id   AF-A0A8T0ZHL7-F1
#
_cell.length_a   1.000
_cell.length_b   1.000
_cell.length_c   1.000
_cell.angle_alpha   90.00
_cell.angle_beta   90.00
_cell.angle_gamma   90.00
#
_symmetry.space_group_name_H-M   'P 1'
#
loop_
_entity.id
_entity.type
_entity.pdbx_description
1 polymer ?
#
loop_
_entity_poly.entity_id
_entity_poly.type
_entity_poly.pdbx_seq_one_letter_code
_entity_poly.pdbx_strand_id
1 'polypeptide(L)'
;MDAGVYVRTVGVNRVFVMVYVDDRLVVGTKSDIEIVVTELKSEFKIKDLGNVKNLLGMEITYVPGHILTISQKDYCKKVLKKFKRGVASCSPKTLCTSLTK
;
A
#
# COMPACT_ATOMS: atom_id res chain seq x y z
N MET A 1 -1.45 18.28 -10.11
CA MET A 1 -1.43 17.08 -9.25
C MET A 1 -0.26 16.25 -9.72
N ASP A 2 0.73 16.04 -8.86
CA ASP A 2 1.96 15.34 -9.26
C ASP A 2 1.64 13.86 -9.46
N ALA A 3 2.00 13.31 -10.61
CA ALA A 3 1.70 11.92 -10.94
C ALA A 3 2.68 11.00 -10.17
N GLY A 4 2.21 10.37 -9.10
CA GLY A 4 3.00 9.41 -8.31
C GLY A 4 3.06 8.00 -8.91
N VAL A 5 2.39 7.76 -10.05
CA VAL A 5 2.33 6.46 -10.73
C VAL A 5 2.63 6.64 -12.21
N TYR A 6 3.61 5.88 -12.68
CA TYR A 6 4.07 5.83 -14.06
C TYR A 6 3.77 4.44 -14.63
N VAL A 7 3.44 4.39 -15.92
CA VAL A 7 3.10 3.11 -16.59
C VAL A 7 3.95 2.96 -17.84
N ARG A 8 4.64 1.83 -17.95
CA ARG A 8 5.31 1.39 -19.16
C ARG A 8 4.51 0.25 -19.77
N THR A 9 4.12 0.40 -21.03
CA THR A 9 3.40 -0.64 -21.78
C THR A 9 4.29 -1.16 -22.89
N VAL A 10 4.51 -2.47 -22.96
CA VAL A 10 5.23 -3.14 -24.04
C VAL A 10 4.35 -4.27 -24.56
N GLY A 11 3.72 -4.04 -25.72
CA GLY A 11 2.70 -4.95 -26.24
C GLY A 11 1.52 -5.09 -25.27
N VAL A 12 1.27 -6.33 -24.81
CA VAL A 12 0.24 -6.64 -23.80
C VAL A 12 0.73 -6.51 -22.36
N ASN A 13 2.04 -6.43 -22.14
CA ASN A 13 2.62 -6.34 -20.81
C ASN A 13 2.58 -4.89 -20.31
N ARG A 14 2.27 -4.74 -19.02
CA ARG A 14 2.23 -3.45 -18.32
C ARG A 14 3.06 -3.52 -17.06
N VAL A 15 3.92 -2.52 -16.89
CA VAL A 15 4.67 -2.29 -15.65
C VAL A 15 4.21 -0.97 -15.05
N PHE A 16 3.86 -1.01 -13.78
CA PHE A 16 3.52 0.15 -12.98
C PHE A 16 4.70 0.48 -12.08
N VAL A 17 5.10 1.74 -12.08
CA VAL A 17 6.14 2.27 -11.20
C VAL A 17 5.48 3.35 -10.36
N MET A 18 5.39 3.13 -9.06
CA MET A 18 4.90 4.10 -8.10
C MET A 18 6.08 4.71 -7.34
N VAL A 19 6.09 6.04 -7.23
CA VAL A 19 7.13 6.79 -6.53
C VAL A 19 6.44 7.72 -5.54
N TYR A 20 6.74 7.54 -4.25
CA TYR A 20 6.29 8.42 -3.18
C TYR A 20 7.44 8.68 -2.22
N VAL A 21 8.03 9.88 -2.27
CA VAL A 21 9.16 10.27 -1.41
C VAL A 21 10.24 9.18 -1.40
N ASP A 22 10.42 8.48 -0.27
CA ASP A 22 11.41 7.42 -0.09
C ASP A 22 10.90 6.02 -0.47
N ASP A 23 9.58 5.85 -0.61
CA ASP A 23 8.92 4.60 -0.97
C ASP A 23 8.76 4.49 -2.50
N ARG A 24 9.36 3.45 -3.08
CA ARG A 24 9.26 3.15 -4.52
C ARG A 24 8.74 1.73 -4.69
N LEU A 25 7.78 1.55 -5.58
CA LEU A 25 7.15 0.25 -5.85
C LEU A 25 7.11 0.00 -7.35
N VAL A 26 7.50 -1.21 -7.77
CA VAL A 26 7.38 -1.68 -9.16
C VAL A 26 6.46 -2.90 -9.19
N VAL A 27 5.46 -2.88 -10.06
CA VAL A 27 4.46 -3.95 -10.22
C VAL A 27 4.37 -4.34 -11.68
N GLY A 28 4.52 -5.63 -11.99
CA GLY A 28 4.48 -6.15 -13.35
C GLY A 28 4.74 -7.65 -13.37
N THR A 29 5.05 -8.20 -14.55
CA THR A 29 5.57 -9.56 -14.64
C THR A 29 6.99 -9.61 -14.07
N LYS A 30 7.45 -10.80 -13.64
CA LYS A 30 8.79 -10.95 -13.06
C LYS A 30 9.90 -10.44 -14.00
N SER A 31 9.83 -10.81 -15.28
CA SER A 31 10.78 -10.36 -16.30
C SER A 31 10.75 -8.85 -16.50
N ASP A 32 9.56 -8.25 -16.56
CA ASP A 32 9.46 -6.80 -16.79
C ASP A 32 9.90 -5.99 -15.56
N ILE A 33 9.63 -6.49 -14.35
CA ILE A 33 10.13 -5.91 -13.10
C ILE A 33 11.67 -5.92 -13.10
N GLU A 34 12.29 -7.05 -13.43
CA GLU A 34 13.76 -7.18 -13.47
C GLU A 34 14.40 -6.20 -14.45
N ILE A 35 13.80 -6.01 -15.63
CA ILE A 35 14.25 -5.02 -16.63
C ILE A 35 14.17 -3.60 -16.05
N VAL A 36 13.00 -3.20 -15.55
CA VAL A 36 12.79 -1.84 -15.04
C VAL A 36 13.66 -1.56 -13.82
N VAL A 37 13.84 -2.53 -12.92
CA VAL A 37 14.72 -2.38 -11.75
C VAL A 37 16.18 -2.25 -12.19
N THR A 38 16.61 -2.94 -13.23
CA THR A 38 17.98 -2.83 -13.77
C THR A 38 18.22 -1.47 -14.39
N GLU A 39 17.30 -0.99 -15.23
CA GLU A 39 17.35 0.35 -15.83
C GLU A 39 17.34 1.46 -14.75
N LEU A 40 16.51 1.30 -13.72
CA LEU A 40 16.48 2.27 -12.64
C LEU A 40 17.74 2.22 -11.75
N LYS A 41 18.38 1.06 -11.61
CA LYS A 41 19.65 0.92 -10.87
C LYS A 41 20.86 1.51 -11.61
N SER A 42 20.82 1.60 -12.95
CA SER A 42 21.89 2.25 -13.70
C SER A 42 21.88 3.77 -13.52
N GLU A 43 20.70 4.36 -13.43
CA GLU A 43 20.53 5.82 -13.29
C GLU A 43 20.47 6.29 -11.83
N PHE A 44 19.98 5.45 -10.91
CA PHE A 44 19.74 5.82 -9.52
C PHE A 44 20.33 4.81 -8.54
N LYS A 45 20.78 5.31 -7.38
CA LYS A 45 21.13 4.44 -6.24
C LYS A 45 19.85 3.85 -5.63
N ILE A 46 19.46 2.68 -6.12
CA ILE A 46 18.28 1.95 -5.66
C ILE A 46 18.72 0.75 -4.85
N LYS A 47 18.18 0.67 -3.64
CA LYS A 47 18.26 -0.52 -2.81
C LYS A 47 17.04 -1.39 -3.10
N ASP A 48 17.31 -2.64 -3.48
CA ASP A 48 16.26 -3.64 -3.59
C ASP A 48 15.87 -4.12 -2.20
N LEU A 49 14.58 -3.99 -1.86
CA LEU A 49 14.01 -4.43 -0.58
C LEU A 49 13.25 -5.76 -0.71
N GLY A 50 13.24 -6.35 -1.92
CA GLY A 50 12.46 -7.55 -2.23
C GLY A 50 10.96 -7.27 -2.29
N ASN A 51 10.16 -8.31 -2.06
CA ASN A 51 8.71 -8.20 -2.11
C ASN A 51 8.18 -7.18 -1.09
N VAL A 52 7.33 -6.27 -1.57
CA VAL A 52 6.69 -5.27 -0.71
C VAL A 52 5.84 -5.95 0.36
N LYS A 53 6.18 -5.68 1.62
CA LYS A 53 5.38 -6.09 2.79
C LYS A 53 4.68 -4.92 3.44
N ASN A 54 5.27 -3.73 3.35
CA ASN A 54 4.72 -2.49 3.87
C ASN A 54 4.96 -1.37 2.86
N LEU A 55 3.93 -0.57 2.60
CA LEU A 55 3.97 0.59 1.71
C LEU A 55 3.15 1.71 2.35
N LEU A 56 3.73 2.89 2.60
CA LEU A 56 3.02 4.02 3.23
C LEU A 56 2.33 3.70 4.56
N GLY A 57 2.87 2.73 5.32
CA GLY A 57 2.25 2.25 6.56
C GLY A 57 1.07 1.29 6.36
N MET A 58 0.80 0.87 5.13
CA MET A 58 -0.12 -0.22 4.80
C MET A 58 0.64 -1.52 4.64
N GLU A 59 0.14 -2.58 5.27
CA GLU A 59 0.65 -3.93 5.14
C GLU A 59 0.09 -4.57 3.87
N ILE A 60 0.97 -5.12 3.04
CA ILE A 60 0.62 -5.77 1.77
C ILE A 60 0.96 -7.25 1.89
N THR A 61 -0.02 -8.10 1.63
CA THR A 61 0.16 -9.54 1.46
C THR A 61 -0.19 -9.90 0.03
N TYR A 62 0.75 -10.49 -0.69
CA TYR A 62 0.56 -10.90 -2.06
C TYR A 62 0.91 -12.37 -2.23
N VAL A 63 -0.07 -13.15 -2.71
CA VAL A 63 0.10 -14.54 -3.11
C VAL A 63 -0.29 -14.62 -4.60
N PRO A 64 0.69 -14.81 -5.50
CA PRO A 64 0.44 -14.83 -6.95
C PRO A 64 -0.65 -15.82 -7.33
N GLY A 65 -1.61 -15.37 -8.15
CA GLY A 65 -2.74 -16.20 -8.62
C GLY A 65 -3.81 -16.51 -7.56
N HIS A 66 -3.67 -16.00 -6.33
CA HIS A 66 -4.57 -16.32 -5.24
C HIS A 66 -5.19 -15.07 -4.60
N ILE A 67 -4.37 -14.24 -3.95
CA ILE A 67 -4.90 -13.11 -3.17
C ILE A 67 -3.90 -11.95 -3.11
N LEU A 68 -4.44 -10.74 -3.21
CA LEU A 68 -3.76 -9.49 -2.89
C LEU A 68 -4.57 -8.78 -1.80
N THR A 69 -3.97 -8.61 -0.62
CA THR A 69 -4.60 -7.97 0.53
C THR A 69 -3.79 -6.75 0.94
N ILE A 70 -4.48 -5.64 1.19
CA ILE A 70 -3.91 -4.41 1.73
C ILE A 70 -4.61 -4.13 3.07
N SER A 71 -3.83 -3.93 4.13
CA SER A 71 -4.33 -3.78 5.50
C SER A 71 -3.67 -2.61 6.21
N GLN A 72 -4.44 -1.82 6.93
CA GLN A 72 -3.94 -0.77 7.85
C GLN A 72 -4.20 -1.12 9.32
N LYS A 73 -4.35 -2.42 9.61
CA LYS A 73 -4.72 -2.91 10.95
C LYS A 73 -3.83 -2.33 12.06
N ASP A 74 -2.52 -2.26 11.84
CA ASP A 74 -1.58 -1.74 12.83
C ASP A 74 -1.66 -0.23 13.00
N TYR A 75 -1.95 0.51 11.93
CA TYR A 75 -2.25 1.95 12.04
C TYR A 75 -3.50 2.17 12.90
N CYS A 76 -4.60 1.46 12.63
CA CYS A 76 -5.82 1.53 13.43
C CYS A 76 -5.55 1.22 14.91
N LYS A 77 -4.78 0.17 15.21
CA LYS A 77 -4.38 -0.15 16.60
C LYS A 77 -3.60 0.99 17.25
N LYS A 78 -2.65 1.61 16.54
CA LYS A 78 -1.84 2.74 17.04
C LYS A 78 -2.72 3.95 17.34
N VAL A 79 -3.65 4.29 16.44
CA VAL A 79 -4.63 5.37 16.63
C VAL A 79 -5.49 5.08 17.87
N LEU A 80 -6.09 3.88 17.96
CA LEU A 80 -6.89 3.50 19.13
C LEU A 80 -6.10 3.59 20.44
N LYS A 81 -4.84 3.13 20.47
CA LYS A 81 -3.98 3.26 21.66
C LYS A 81 -3.74 4.72 22.04
N LYS A 82 -3.53 5.61 21.07
CA LYS A 82 -3.32 7.05 21.29
C LYS A 82 -4.56 7.71 21.90
N PHE A 83 -5.75 7.35 21.44
CA PHE A 83 -7.01 7.96 21.89
C PHE A 83 -7.67 7.25 23.09
N LYS A 84 -7.19 6.09 23.53
CA LYS A 84 -7.67 5.41 24.75
C LYS A 84 -7.57 6.24 26.04
N ARG A 85 -6.78 7.33 26.06
CA ARG A 85 -6.77 8.30 27.18
C ARG A 85 -7.87 9.37 27.13
N GLY A 86 -8.62 9.46 26.02
CA GLY A 86 -9.75 10.39 25.82
C GLY A 86 -11.12 9.74 25.67
N VAL A 87 -11.19 8.42 25.43
CA VAL A 87 -12.46 7.65 25.31
C VAL A 87 -12.99 7.19 26.68
N ALA A 88 -12.31 7.50 27.79
CA ALA A 88 -12.84 7.25 29.13
C ALA A 88 -14.10 8.08 29.46
N SER A 89 -14.54 9.00 28.58
CA SER A 89 -15.83 9.70 28.70
C SER A 89 -16.86 9.36 27.60
N CYS A 90 -16.52 8.50 26.62
CA CYS A 90 -17.52 8.06 25.64
C CYS A 90 -18.19 6.78 26.16
N SER A 91 -19.19 6.96 27.01
CA SER A 91 -20.20 5.94 27.28
C SER A 91 -20.81 5.49 25.94
N PRO A 92 -21.10 4.18 25.74
CA PRO A 92 -21.79 3.74 24.53
C PRO A 92 -23.15 4.44 24.48
N LYS A 93 -23.29 5.45 23.63
CA LYS A 93 -24.60 5.97 23.26
C LYS A 93 -25.21 4.92 22.35
N THR A 94 -26.15 4.15 22.90
CA THR A 94 -27.06 3.29 22.15
C THR A 94 -27.59 4.10 20.96
N LEU A 95 -27.14 3.75 19.75
CA LEU A 95 -27.69 4.31 18.53
C LEU A 95 -29.11 3.73 18.41
N CYS A 96 -30.09 4.54 18.76
CA CYS A 96 -31.50 4.18 18.61
C CYS A 96 -31.84 4.26 17.12
N THR A 97 -31.83 3.14 16.41
CA THR A 97 -32.45 3.02 15.08
C THR A 97 -33.69 2.18 15.19
N SER A 98 -34.82 2.80 15.57
CA SER A 98 -36.13 2.32 15.17
C SER A 98 -36.47 2.92 13.81
N LEU A 99 -36.10 2.21 12.75
CA LEU A 99 -36.68 2.43 11.43
C LEU A 99 -38.08 1.83 11.44
N THR A 100 -39.08 2.70 11.50
CA THR A 100 -40.48 2.38 11.31
C THR A 100 -40.70 1.94 9.86
N LYS A 101 -41.36 0.80 9.69
CA LYS A 101 -42.18 0.49 8.52
C LYS A 101 -43.52 -0.02 9.03
#